data_AF-A0A2V6KB00-F1
#
_entry.id   AF-A0A2V6KB00-F1
#
_cell.length_a   1.000
_cell.length_b   1.000
_cell.length_c   1.000
_cell.angle_alpha   90.00
_cell.angle_beta   90.00
_cell.angle_gamma   90.00
#
_symmetry.space_group_name_H-M   'P 1'
#
loop_
_entity.id
_entity.type
_entity.pdbx_description
1 polymer ?
#
loop_
_entity_poly.entity_id
_entity_poly.type
_entity_poly.pdbx_seq_one_letter_code
_entity_poly.pdbx_strand_id
1 'polypeptide(L)' 'LGLRADWTRVFAEAAKLDKALEIDCYPDRQDLNVSLLKLARAAGTRISLGTDAHHPWQLEFIHLG' A
#
# COMPACT_ATOMS: atom_id res chain seq x y z
N LEU A 1 -11.95 3.72 -10.03
CA LEU A 1 -12.29 4.84 -9.11
C LEU A 1 -11.50 4.64 -7.84
N GLY A 2 -10.99 5.71 -7.23
CA GLY A 2 -10.25 5.65 -5.97
C GLY A 2 -10.37 6.96 -5.21
N LEU A 3 -9.77 7.05 -4.02
CA LEU A 3 -9.79 8.26 -3.22
C LEU A 3 -8.95 9.37 -3.88
N ARG A 4 -9.46 10.60 -3.83
CA ARG A 4 -8.69 11.80 -4.19
C ARG A 4 -8.15 12.43 -2.92
N ALA A 5 -6.84 12.38 -2.75
CA ALA A 5 -6.13 12.97 -1.62
C ALA A 5 -4.84 13.64 -2.09
N ASP A 6 -4.29 14.50 -1.24
CA ASP A 6 -2.90 14.95 -1.37
C ASP A 6 -1.99 13.85 -0.83
N TRP A 7 -1.68 12.89 -1.70
CA TRP A 7 -0.87 11.72 -1.33
C TRP A 7 0.55 12.08 -0.90
N THR A 8 1.14 13.14 -1.46
CA THR A 8 2.45 13.62 -1.03
C THR A 8 2.41 14.06 0.43
N ARG A 9 1.39 14.83 0.82
CA ARG A 9 1.20 15.23 2.22
C ARG A 9 0.94 14.02 3.13
N VAL A 10 0.06 13.10 2.72
CA VAL A 10 -0.27 11.91 3.52
C VAL A 10 0.98 11.05 3.76
N PHE A 11 1.77 10.77 2.73
CA PHE A 11 2.96 9.92 2.86
C PHE A 11 4.09 10.59 3.64
N ALA A 12 4.24 11.92 3.55
CA ALA A 12 5.18 12.66 4.38
C ALA A 12 4.81 12.58 5.87
N GLU A 13 3.53 12.71 6.22
CA GLU A 13 3.06 12.55 7.60
C GLU A 13 3.18 11.10 8.09
N ALA A 14 2.89 10.11 7.24
CA ALA A 14 3.09 8.71 7.58
C ALA A 14 4.56 8.41 7.91
N ALA A 15 5.51 8.94 7.13
CA ALA A 15 6.94 8.78 7.38
C ALA A 15 7.37 9.44 8.70
N LYS A 16 6.91 10.67 8.99
CA LYS A 16 7.20 11.36 10.26
C LYS A 16 6.71 10.60 11.49
N LEU A 17 5.57 9.90 11.36
CA LEU A 17 4.93 9.17 12.45
C LEU A 17 5.36 7.70 12.53
N ASP A 18 6.35 7.28 11.73
CA ASP A 18 6.78 5.88 11.55
C ASP A 18 5.60 4.92 11.30
N LYS A 19 4.71 5.31 10.38
CA LYS A 19 3.59 4.50 9.92
C LYS A 19 3.91 3.89 8.57
N ALA A 20 3.77 2.58 8.46
CA ALA A 20 3.88 1.88 7.19
C ALA A 20 2.64 2.12 6.33
N LEU A 21 2.82 2.08 5.01
CA LEU A 21 1.74 2.04 4.03
C LEU A 21 1.55 0.60 3.54
N GLU A 22 0.31 0.21 3.31
CA GLU A 22 -0.02 -1.13 2.84
C GLU A 22 0.07 -1.24 1.31
N ILE A 23 0.56 -2.37 0.84
CA ILE A 23 0.25 -2.94 -0.47
C ILE A 23 -0.64 -4.15 -0.22
N ASP A 24 -1.90 -3.99 -0.58
CA ASP A 24 -2.90 -5.01 -0.60
C ASP A 24 -2.75 -5.83 -1.88
N CYS A 25 -2.28 -7.05 -1.68
CA CYS A 25 -1.94 -7.99 -2.73
C CYS A 25 -3.19 -8.71 -3.30
N TYR A 26 -4.40 -8.40 -2.81
CA TYR A 26 -5.62 -8.97 -3.37
C TYR A 26 -5.73 -8.63 -4.87
N PRO A 27 -6.03 -9.61 -5.76
CA PRO A 27 -5.93 -9.43 -7.21
C PRO A 27 -6.74 -8.25 -7.78
N ASP A 28 -7.94 -8.02 -7.25
CA ASP A 28 -8.84 -6.98 -7.72
C ASP A 28 -8.61 -5.61 -7.05
N ARG A 29 -7.70 -5.54 -6.06
CA ARG A 29 -7.36 -4.31 -5.34
C ARG A 29 -6.06 -3.71 -5.87
N GLN A 30 -4.94 -4.41 -5.65
CA GLN A 30 -3.60 -3.97 -6.06
C GLN A 30 -3.32 -2.51 -5.64
N ASP A 31 -3.60 -2.20 -4.37
CA ASP A 31 -3.51 -0.87 -3.79
C ASP A 31 -2.48 -0.88 -2.66
N LEU A 32 -1.39 -0.11 -2.70
CA LEU A 32 -1.11 1.04 -3.55
C LEU A 32 -0.70 0.73 -5.00
N ASN A 33 -1.20 1.55 -5.93
CA ASN A 33 -0.71 1.53 -7.32
C ASN A 33 0.76 1.99 -7.44
N VAL A 34 1.44 1.53 -8.50
CA VAL A 34 2.87 1.76 -8.75
C VAL A 34 3.27 3.25 -8.76
N SER A 35 2.41 4.14 -9.24
CA SER A 35 2.70 5.58 -9.27
C SER A 35 2.73 6.18 -7.86
N LEU A 36 1.81 5.77 -6.99
CA LEU A 36 1.80 6.19 -5.58
C LEU A 36 2.97 5.57 -4.81
N LEU A 37 3.37 4.33 -5.12
CA LEU A 37 4.55 3.71 -4.51
C LEU A 37 5.85 4.47 -4.76
N LYS A 38 6.00 5.12 -5.92
CA LYS A 38 7.13 6.02 -6.18
C LYS A 38 7.15 7.22 -5.23
N LEU A 39 5.97 7.77 -4.92
CA LEU A 39 5.84 8.89 -3.96
C LEU A 39 6.11 8.42 -2.53
N ALA A 40 5.58 7.27 -2.13
CA ALA A 40 5.85 6.66 -0.83
C ALA A 40 7.36 6.42 -0.62
N ARG A 41 8.03 5.84 -1.63
CA ARG A 41 9.49 5.66 -1.62
C ARG A 41 10.23 6.99 -1.46
N ALA A 42 9.84 8.02 -2.20
CA ALA A 42 10.46 9.35 -2.12
C ALA A 42 10.25 10.00 -0.73
N ALA A 43 9.10 9.75 -0.10
CA ALA A 43 8.81 10.20 1.26
C ALA A 43 9.55 9.40 2.36
N GLY A 44 10.15 8.26 2.02
CA GLY A 44 10.85 7.40 2.98
C GLY A 44 9.92 6.56 3.85
N THR A 45 8.68 6.30 3.39
CA THR A 45 7.72 5.50 4.14
C THR A 45 8.07 4.01 4.11
N ARG A 46 7.82 3.28 5.20
CA ARG A 46 7.91 1.82 5.24
C ARG A 46 6.72 1.20 4.50
N ILE A 47 6.91 0.02 3.94
CA ILE A 47 5.86 -0.74 3.24
C ILE A 47 5.51 -1.99 4.05
N SER A 48 4.22 -2.28 4.14
CA SER A 48 3.66 -3.53 4.64
C SER A 48 2.97 -4.25 3.50
N LEU A 49 3.20 -5.56 3.35
CA LEU A 49 2.48 -6.39 2.40
C LEU A 49 1.38 -7.17 3.14
N GLY A 50 0.17 -7.17 2.59
CA GLY A 50 -0.98 -7.89 3.14
C GLY A 50 -1.83 -8.46 2.01
N THR A 51 -2.53 -9.58 2.25
CA THR A 51 -3.37 -10.22 1.22
C THR A 51 -4.86 -9.91 1.34
N ASP A 52 -5.26 -9.17 2.38
CA ASP A 52 -6.66 -8.94 2.75
C ASP A 52 -7.49 -10.24 2.76
N ALA A 53 -6.87 -11.35 3.23
CA ALA A 53 -7.47 -12.67 3.15
C ALA A 53 -8.71 -12.81 4.07
N HIS A 54 -9.83 -13.17 3.45
CA HIS A 54 -11.08 -13.58 4.09
C HIS A 54 -11.29 -15.11 4.02
N HIS A 55 -10.44 -15.82 3.27
CA HIS A 55 -10.35 -17.29 3.24
C HIS A 55 -8.89 -17.76 3.17
N PRO A 56 -8.54 -18.95 3.70
CA PRO A 56 -7.15 -19.42 3.78
C PRO A 56 -6.41 -19.45 2.44
N TRP A 57 -7.09 -19.83 1.35
CA TRP A 57 -6.49 -19.90 0.01
C TRP A 57 -6.07 -18.53 -0.54
N GLN A 58 -6.59 -17.43 0.01
CA GLN A 58 -6.24 -16.07 -0.40
C GLN A 58 -4.89 -15.62 0.18
N LEU A 59 -4.31 -16.36 1.13
CA LEU A 59 -2.94 -16.08 1.62
C LEU A 59 -1.89 -16.24 0.51
N GLU A 60 -2.17 -17.03 -0.52
CA GLU A 60 -1.29 -17.19 -1.69
C GLU A 60 -1.18 -15.92 -2.53
N PHE A 61 -2.11 -14.97 -2.39
CA PHE A 61 -2.05 -13.70 -3.11
C PHE A 61 -0.87 -12.82 -2.74
N ILE A 62 -0.12 -13.16 -1.66
CA ILE A 62 1.11 -12.45 -1.31
C ILE A 62 2.13 -12.44 -2.45
N HIS A 63 2.04 -13.40 -3.39
CA HIS A 63 2.89 -13.49 -4.58
C HIS A 63 2.56 -12.47 -5.67
N LEU A 64 1.46 -11.72 -5.54
CA LEU A 64 1.04 -10.68 -6.48
C LEU A 64 1.53 -9.28 -6.07
N GLY A 65 2.04 -9.13 -4.85
CA GLY A 65 2.56 -7.87 -4.30
C GLY A 65 4.04 -7.61 -4.55
#